data_AF-A0AAN0XZ73-F1
#
_entry.id   AF-A0AAN0XZ73-F1
#
_cell.length_a   1.000
_cell.length_b   1.000
_cell.length_c   1.000
_cell.angle_alpha   90.00
_cell.angle_beta   90.00
_cell.angle_gamma   90.00
#
_symmetry.space_group_name_H-M   'P 1'
#
loop_
_entity.id
_entity.type
_entity.pdbx_description
1 polymer ?
#
loop_
_entity_poly.entity_id
_entity_poly.type
_entity_poly.pdbx_seq_one_letter_code
_entity_poly.pdbx_strand_id
1 'polypeptide(L)'
;MIKKLFLVSAIAAAVSGCGALKTYDEVNEHARLSGVEVLEVVEATEYSKVFTMDRPPMLTAKLIEKSEPEWLSESVDLIAEQFPLNLVLRDVLGDDIRIRYGHGVDPTTPVSIYFEGTAKEALNILSVSSNYGIDYTGELVTVDNEVIRTFFIPAVAGTMSYQLGSSGAGSSGGGDAMLSGNVSTTGSGDGQYSSIGADNYSAIEHIRTGVEALLVGRSSDGQAIEEGSVEIAPLLNSIVVKTNPRLMAQIEKYIAESVVELEREAILEIAVVEYVSDGSSEIGAELEAVLNTGGFVGGITALAPNLGTSLYGEGLNLGSSKGGSAGTSALIRYLSKSGQVSVRTTQRVKASNYQVQEIDMSESQEYISETEVTYASDSAAYPTTSISKSIVRDGVKMLANVTIKEDDIYLRLTGVLSKFLRFDEVAIESVTIKSPQVRQARFNTSGKYKFNETIVVTHMRQESVTTSEAKFAETTTGKASSKKVIDTLVLVTPRREMVTH
;
A
#
# COMPACT_ATOMS: atom_id res chain seq x y z
N MET A 1 -74.69 -34.40 -3.79
CA MET A 1 -73.54 -34.99 -4.51
C MET A 1 -72.23 -34.17 -4.42
N ILE A 2 -72.13 -33.15 -3.54
CA ILE A 2 -70.95 -32.25 -3.44
C ILE A 2 -70.10 -32.47 -2.17
N LYS A 3 -70.58 -33.25 -1.19
CA LYS A 3 -69.83 -33.51 0.06
C LYS A 3 -68.76 -34.62 -0.03
N LYS A 4 -68.75 -35.44 -1.09
CA LYS A 4 -67.73 -36.50 -1.27
C LYS A 4 -66.51 -36.04 -2.09
N LEU A 5 -66.59 -34.89 -2.77
CA LEU A 5 -65.46 -34.36 -3.58
C LEU A 5 -64.44 -33.59 -2.73
N PHE A 6 -64.88 -32.95 -1.63
CA PHE A 6 -63.99 -32.17 -0.75
C PHE A 6 -63.10 -33.03 0.15
N LEU A 7 -63.50 -34.27 0.46
CA LEU A 7 -62.71 -35.15 1.32
C LEU A 7 -61.51 -35.78 0.58
N VAL A 8 -61.58 -35.89 -0.75
CA VAL A 8 -60.51 -36.50 -1.57
C VAL A 8 -59.42 -35.48 -1.93
N SER A 9 -59.77 -34.19 -2.04
CA SER A 9 -58.81 -33.11 -2.32
C SER A 9 -57.91 -32.79 -1.11
N ALA A 10 -58.44 -32.90 0.11
CA ALA A 10 -57.66 -32.63 1.33
C ALA A 10 -56.61 -33.72 1.65
N ILE A 11 -56.81 -34.96 1.17
CA ILE A 11 -55.87 -36.08 1.39
C ILE A 11 -54.72 -36.05 0.36
N ALA A 12 -54.96 -35.53 -0.85
CA ALA A 12 -53.92 -35.39 -1.88
C ALA A 12 -52.90 -34.27 -1.57
N ALA A 13 -53.28 -33.24 -0.82
CA ALA A 13 -52.38 -32.16 -0.40
C ALA A 13 -51.49 -32.53 0.80
N ALA A 14 -51.86 -33.53 1.59
CA ALA A 14 -51.09 -33.96 2.77
C ALA A 14 -49.95 -34.94 2.45
N VAL A 15 -49.98 -35.61 1.29
CA VAL A 15 -48.98 -36.64 0.91
C VAL A 15 -47.84 -36.06 0.04
N SER A 16 -48.02 -34.88 -0.54
CA SER A 16 -46.99 -34.21 -1.36
C SER A 16 -46.07 -33.26 -0.57
N GLY A 17 -46.29 -33.13 0.75
CA GLY A 17 -45.55 -32.19 1.63
C GLY A 17 -44.34 -32.77 2.36
N CYS A 18 -43.97 -34.04 2.14
CA CYS A 18 -42.92 -34.72 2.92
C CYS A 18 -41.69 -35.15 2.09
N GLY A 19 -41.48 -34.55 0.91
CA GLY A 19 -40.34 -34.85 0.02
C GLY A 19 -39.30 -33.73 -0.10
N ALA A 20 -39.54 -32.53 0.44
CA ALA A 20 -38.70 -31.36 0.23
C ALA A 20 -37.80 -30.97 1.42
N LEU A 21 -37.88 -31.69 2.55
CA LEU A 21 -37.14 -31.37 3.77
C LEU A 21 -36.05 -32.40 4.15
N LYS A 22 -35.77 -33.38 3.29
CA LYS A 22 -34.79 -34.45 3.57
C LYS A 22 -33.49 -34.39 2.77
N THR A 23 -33.31 -33.39 1.90
CA THR A 23 -32.21 -33.38 0.93
C THR A 23 -31.01 -32.50 1.31
N TYR A 24 -31.02 -31.81 2.45
CA TYR A 24 -29.87 -30.98 2.85
C TYR A 24 -28.82 -31.77 3.65
N ASP A 25 -29.24 -32.56 4.65
CA ASP A 25 -28.32 -33.33 5.48
C ASP A 25 -27.69 -34.52 4.74
N GLU A 26 -28.46 -35.22 3.89
CA GLU A 26 -27.94 -36.35 3.10
C GLU A 26 -26.94 -35.92 2.01
N VAL A 27 -27.12 -34.71 1.42
CA VAL A 27 -26.18 -34.16 0.43
C VAL A 27 -24.88 -33.70 1.09
N ASN A 28 -24.95 -33.19 2.33
CA ASN A 28 -23.78 -32.74 3.07
C ASN A 28 -22.94 -33.93 3.58
N GLU A 29 -23.60 -35.03 3.95
CA GLU A 29 -22.92 -36.28 4.34
C GLU A 29 -22.27 -36.96 3.13
N HIS A 30 -22.96 -37.03 1.98
CA HIS A 30 -22.37 -37.53 0.74
C HIS A 30 -21.23 -36.65 0.23
N ALA A 31 -21.31 -35.31 0.32
CA ALA A 31 -20.21 -34.43 -0.07
C ALA A 31 -18.98 -34.60 0.85
N ARG A 32 -19.18 -34.90 2.14
CA ARG A 32 -18.09 -35.21 3.08
C ARG A 32 -17.43 -36.56 2.79
N LEU A 33 -18.23 -37.58 2.47
CA LEU A 33 -17.72 -38.92 2.16
C LEU A 33 -16.97 -38.92 0.82
N SER A 34 -17.51 -38.28 -0.22
CA SER A 34 -16.84 -38.09 -1.51
C SER A 34 -15.56 -37.25 -1.39
N GLY A 35 -15.54 -36.24 -0.51
CA GLY A 35 -14.35 -35.41 -0.27
C GLY A 35 -13.21 -36.15 0.40
N VAL A 36 -13.52 -37.10 1.31
CA VAL A 36 -12.51 -37.95 1.96
C VAL A 36 -11.96 -39.00 1.00
N GLU A 37 -12.81 -39.59 0.14
CA GLU A 37 -12.39 -40.56 -0.88
C GLU A 37 -11.52 -39.91 -1.97
N VAL A 38 -11.81 -38.66 -2.35
CA VAL A 38 -10.97 -37.89 -3.29
C VAL A 38 -9.62 -37.51 -2.67
N LEU A 39 -9.55 -37.18 -1.38
CA LEU A 39 -8.28 -36.90 -0.69
C LEU A 39 -7.39 -38.13 -0.57
N GLU A 40 -7.98 -39.31 -0.30
CA GLU A 40 -7.25 -40.58 -0.18
C GLU A 40 -6.72 -41.08 -1.54
N VAL A 41 -7.46 -40.85 -2.63
CA VAL A 41 -7.01 -41.16 -4.01
C VAL A 41 -5.94 -40.16 -4.51
N VAL A 42 -6.00 -38.89 -4.07
CA VAL A 42 -5.00 -37.87 -4.44
C VAL A 42 -3.68 -38.06 -3.68
N GLU A 43 -3.69 -38.49 -2.41
CA GLU A 43 -2.48 -38.88 -1.68
C GLU A 43 -1.86 -40.19 -2.18
N ALA A 44 -2.65 -41.12 -2.72
CA ALA A 44 -2.16 -42.42 -3.19
C ALA A 44 -1.46 -42.39 -4.57
N THR A 45 -1.52 -41.29 -5.32
CA THR A 45 -0.89 -41.16 -6.64
C THR A 45 0.20 -40.10 -6.68
N GLU A 46 1.34 -40.36 -6.02
CA GLU A 46 2.59 -39.71 -6.38
C GLU A 46 3.02 -40.19 -7.78
N TYR A 47 2.70 -39.42 -8.81
CA TYR A 47 3.27 -39.62 -10.13
C TYR A 47 4.78 -39.38 -10.09
N SER A 48 5.58 -40.45 -10.04
CA SER A 48 7.06 -40.43 -9.99
C SER A 48 7.74 -39.93 -11.27
N LYS A 49 7.10 -39.09 -12.08
CA LYS A 49 7.61 -38.64 -13.39
C LYS A 49 7.46 -37.15 -13.68
N VAL A 50 7.08 -36.33 -12.69
CA VAL A 50 7.22 -34.87 -12.83
C VAL A 50 8.58 -34.48 -12.27
N PHE A 51 9.59 -34.40 -13.13
CA PHE A 51 10.77 -33.61 -12.80
C PHE A 51 10.32 -32.15 -12.73
N THR A 52 10.17 -31.63 -11.52
CA THR A 52 10.15 -30.19 -11.29
C THR A 52 11.56 -29.69 -11.58
N MET A 53 11.76 -29.11 -12.76
CA MET A 53 12.97 -28.31 -13.02
C MET A 53 12.89 -27.12 -12.08
N ASP A 54 13.66 -27.16 -11.00
CA ASP A 54 13.61 -26.24 -9.86
C ASP A 54 14.27 -24.87 -10.18
N ARG A 55 13.89 -24.31 -11.34
CA ARG A 55 14.49 -23.19 -12.08
C ARG A 55 15.48 -23.67 -13.16
N PRO A 56 15.47 -23.03 -14.34
CA PRO A 56 16.52 -23.27 -15.34
C PRO A 56 17.88 -23.03 -14.69
N PRO A 57 18.93 -23.79 -15.07
CA PRO A 57 20.28 -23.53 -14.59
C PRO A 57 20.62 -22.09 -14.93
N MET A 58 20.69 -21.24 -13.89
CA MET A 58 21.17 -19.89 -14.05
C MET A 58 22.64 -20.02 -14.39
N LEU A 59 23.01 -19.63 -15.61
CA LEU A 59 24.40 -19.31 -15.93
C LEU A 59 24.74 -18.05 -15.14
N THR A 60 24.95 -18.19 -13.83
CA THR A 60 25.72 -17.19 -13.09
C THR A 60 27.10 -17.25 -13.69
N ALA A 61 27.36 -16.36 -14.64
CA ALA A 61 28.73 -15.97 -14.95
C ALA A 61 29.36 -15.69 -13.59
N LYS A 62 30.41 -16.45 -13.25
CA LYS A 62 31.16 -16.24 -12.02
C LYS A 62 31.46 -14.75 -11.96
N LEU A 63 30.96 -14.07 -10.93
CA LEU A 63 31.30 -12.67 -10.70
C LEU A 63 32.83 -12.66 -10.73
N ILE A 64 33.41 -11.95 -11.70
CA ILE A 64 34.85 -11.76 -11.73
C ILE A 64 35.10 -10.84 -10.55
N GLU A 65 35.25 -11.42 -9.36
CA GLU A 65 35.74 -10.70 -8.20
C GLU A 65 37.05 -10.06 -8.63
N LYS A 66 37.09 -8.73 -8.56
CA LYS A 66 38.30 -7.96 -8.76
C LYS A 66 39.28 -8.49 -7.71
N SER A 67 40.25 -9.32 -8.12
CA SER A 67 41.20 -9.92 -7.17
C SER A 67 41.95 -8.79 -6.47
N GLU A 68 41.79 -8.69 -5.16
CA GLU A 68 42.57 -7.74 -4.37
C GLU A 68 44.06 -8.12 -4.49
N PRO A 69 44.95 -7.17 -4.79
CA PRO A 69 46.39 -7.42 -4.78
C PRO A 69 46.88 -7.99 -3.43
N GLU A 70 47.81 -8.95 -3.47
CA GLU A 70 48.31 -9.61 -2.24
C GLU A 70 48.96 -8.62 -1.25
N TRP A 71 49.64 -7.58 -1.76
CA TRP A 71 50.32 -6.56 -0.97
C TRP A 71 49.39 -5.75 -0.05
N LEU A 72 48.08 -5.70 -0.32
CA LEU A 72 47.11 -4.99 0.53
C LEU A 72 46.92 -5.66 1.89
N SER A 73 47.18 -6.97 1.98
CA SER A 73 47.03 -7.75 3.20
C SER A 73 48.31 -7.81 4.04
N GLU A 74 49.41 -7.21 3.57
CA GLU A 74 50.66 -7.15 4.31
C GLU A 74 50.53 -6.24 5.53
N SER A 75 51.18 -6.64 6.63
CA SER A 75 51.18 -5.87 7.88
C SER A 75 52.17 -4.70 7.80
N VAL A 76 51.70 -3.51 8.18
CA VAL A 76 52.48 -2.28 8.20
C VAL A 76 52.36 -1.62 9.57
N ASP A 77 53.48 -1.10 10.08
CA ASP A 77 53.56 -0.30 11.30
C ASP A 77 54.05 1.11 10.93
N LEU A 78 53.24 2.13 11.23
CA LEU A 78 53.44 3.50 10.78
C LEU A 78 53.44 4.46 11.97
N ILE A 79 54.52 5.21 12.07
CA ILE A 79 54.64 6.34 12.99
C ILE A 79 55.11 7.55 12.20
N ALA A 80 54.19 8.47 11.92
CA ALA A 80 54.47 9.71 11.22
C ALA A 80 53.84 10.89 11.96
N GLU A 81 54.66 11.90 12.26
CA GLU A 81 54.22 13.20 12.77
C GLU A 81 54.64 14.30 11.79
N GLN A 82 53.67 14.91 11.12
CA GLN A 82 53.89 15.97 10.11
C GLN A 82 54.83 15.57 8.96
N PHE A 83 54.82 14.30 8.55
CA PHE A 83 55.63 13.84 7.43
C PHE A 83 54.95 14.11 6.08
N PRO A 84 55.72 14.37 5.01
CA PRO A 84 55.20 14.47 3.65
C PRO A 84 54.47 13.19 3.21
N LEU A 85 53.26 13.35 2.66
CA LEU A 85 52.41 12.24 2.20
C LEU A 85 53.12 11.27 1.27
N ASN A 86 53.95 11.76 0.36
CA ASN A 86 54.69 10.90 -0.58
C ASN A 86 55.66 9.92 0.09
N LEU A 87 56.28 10.32 1.20
CA LEU A 87 57.20 9.48 1.95
C LEU A 87 56.43 8.42 2.73
N VAL A 88 55.34 8.82 3.38
CA VAL A 88 54.48 7.88 4.13
C VAL A 88 53.84 6.86 3.19
N LEU A 89 53.35 7.28 2.02
CA LEU A 89 52.83 6.34 1.02
C LEU A 89 53.90 5.39 0.49
N ARG A 90 55.13 5.87 0.31
CA ARG A 90 56.24 5.00 -0.13
C ARG A 90 56.58 3.95 0.91
N ASP A 91 56.53 4.31 2.19
CA ASP A 91 56.76 3.38 3.31
C ASP A 91 55.68 2.29 3.39
N VAL A 92 54.40 2.66 3.16
CA VAL A 92 53.28 1.70 3.13
C VAL A 92 53.33 0.76 1.94
N LEU A 93 53.71 1.28 0.76
CA LEU A 93 53.58 0.56 -0.51
C LEU A 93 54.86 -0.17 -0.94
N GLY A 94 56.01 0.17 -0.36
CA GLY A 94 57.30 -0.31 -0.83
C GLY A 94 57.75 0.28 -2.17
N ASP A 95 58.88 -0.21 -2.68
CA ASP A 95 59.52 0.35 -3.87
C ASP A 95 58.91 -0.14 -5.19
N ASP A 96 58.31 -1.34 -5.19
CA ASP A 96 57.81 -2.01 -6.40
C ASP A 96 56.48 -1.44 -6.90
N ILE A 97 55.73 -0.75 -6.04
CA ILE A 97 54.43 -0.17 -6.37
C ILE A 97 54.59 1.26 -6.89
N ARG A 98 53.93 1.56 -8.02
CA ARG A 98 53.95 2.90 -8.60
C ARG A 98 52.87 3.78 -8.00
N ILE A 99 53.25 5.01 -7.65
CA ILE A 99 52.32 6.04 -7.16
C ILE A 99 52.14 7.10 -8.24
N ARG A 100 50.88 7.40 -8.57
CA ARG A 100 50.51 8.49 -9.49
C ARG A 100 49.67 9.52 -8.75
N TYR A 101 50.13 10.76 -8.75
CA TYR A 101 49.38 11.89 -8.20
C TYR A 101 48.53 12.54 -9.30
N GLY A 102 47.24 12.69 -9.01
CA GLY A 102 46.27 13.37 -9.83
C GLY A 102 46.38 14.89 -9.74
N HIS A 103 45.46 15.57 -10.42
CA HIS A 103 45.40 17.03 -10.41
C HIS A 103 44.95 17.56 -9.03
N GLY A 104 45.59 18.63 -8.55
CA GLY A 104 45.24 19.27 -7.27
C GLY A 104 45.75 18.54 -6.01
N VAL A 105 46.54 17.49 -6.17
CA VAL A 105 47.17 16.77 -5.06
C VAL A 105 48.56 17.33 -4.81
N ASP A 106 48.84 17.74 -3.58
CA ASP A 106 50.18 18.12 -3.12
C ASP A 106 50.84 16.93 -2.41
N PRO A 107 51.87 16.30 -3.02
CA PRO A 107 52.57 15.16 -2.42
C PRO A 107 53.31 15.52 -1.13
N THR A 108 53.53 16.81 -0.85
CA THR A 108 54.23 17.30 0.34
C THR A 108 53.30 17.61 1.51
N THR A 109 52.00 17.38 1.36
CA THR A 109 51.00 17.60 2.40
C THR A 109 51.42 16.87 3.69
N PRO A 110 51.54 17.57 4.82
CA PRO A 110 51.95 16.96 6.08
C PRO A 110 50.83 16.08 6.62
N VAL A 111 51.09 14.80 6.79
CA VAL A 111 50.20 13.83 7.42
C VAL A 111 50.77 13.37 8.75
N SER A 112 49.88 13.11 9.70
CA SER A 112 50.23 12.54 10.99
C SER A 112 49.36 11.31 11.23
N ILE A 113 49.98 10.16 11.44
CA ILE A 113 49.32 8.88 11.66
C ILE A 113 50.15 8.02 12.61
N TYR A 114 49.47 7.35 13.52
CA TYR A 114 50.00 6.28 14.34
C TYR A 114 49.09 5.07 14.12
N PHE A 115 49.59 4.04 13.46
CA PHE A 115 48.77 2.90 13.04
C PHE A 115 49.60 1.62 12.89
N GLU A 116 49.07 0.52 13.39
CA GLU A 116 49.57 -0.84 13.20
C GLU A 116 48.42 -1.69 12.65
N GLY A 117 48.61 -2.33 11.50
CA GLY A 117 47.56 -3.13 10.86
C GLY A 117 47.91 -3.50 9.43
N THR A 118 46.91 -3.62 8.55
CA THR A 118 47.14 -3.96 7.14
C THR A 118 47.43 -2.74 6.27
N ALA A 119 48.16 -2.92 5.16
CA ALA A 119 48.39 -1.86 4.18
C ALA A 119 47.07 -1.24 3.68
N LYS A 120 46.03 -2.06 3.49
CA LYS A 120 44.67 -1.60 3.14
C LYS A 120 44.09 -0.61 4.13
N GLU A 121 44.16 -0.92 5.42
CA GLU A 121 43.66 -0.05 6.49
C GLU A 121 44.50 1.22 6.60
N ALA A 122 45.83 1.12 6.46
CA ALA A 122 46.73 2.27 6.43
C ALA A 122 46.36 3.23 5.28
N LEU A 123 46.15 2.73 4.07
CA LEU A 123 45.74 3.56 2.92
C LEU A 123 44.37 4.22 3.16
N ASN A 124 43.42 3.50 3.76
CA ASN A 124 42.11 4.08 4.10
C ASN A 124 42.26 5.22 5.12
N ILE A 125 43.05 5.04 6.18
CA ILE A 125 43.27 6.08 7.19
C ILE A 125 44.01 7.28 6.57
N LEU A 126 45.04 7.02 5.76
CA LEU A 126 45.77 8.06 5.03
C LEU A 126 44.85 8.85 4.10
N SER A 127 43.88 8.21 3.45
CA SER A 127 42.93 8.89 2.57
C SER A 127 42.06 9.89 3.34
N VAL A 128 41.65 9.53 4.56
CA VAL A 128 40.86 10.39 5.45
C VAL A 128 41.72 11.50 6.06
N SER A 129 42.95 11.19 6.50
CA SER A 129 43.83 12.16 7.17
C SER A 129 44.42 13.18 6.20
N SER A 130 44.76 12.77 4.97
CA SER A 130 45.26 13.66 3.92
C SER A 130 44.14 14.35 3.14
N ASN A 131 42.90 13.90 3.29
CA ASN A 131 41.75 14.35 2.50
C ASN A 131 41.91 14.12 0.98
N TYR A 132 42.66 13.09 0.60
CA TYR A 132 42.87 12.66 -0.79
C TYR A 132 42.38 11.24 -1.02
N GLY A 133 41.71 11.03 -2.15
CA GLY A 133 41.28 9.71 -2.60
C GLY A 133 42.47 8.86 -2.97
N ILE A 134 42.60 7.69 -2.33
CA ILE A 134 43.66 6.73 -2.64
C ILE A 134 42.98 5.49 -3.21
N ASP A 135 43.12 5.30 -4.52
CA ASP A 135 42.61 4.12 -5.23
C ASP A 135 43.78 3.27 -5.73
N TYR A 136 43.53 1.97 -5.93
CA TYR A 136 44.54 1.03 -6.39
C TYR A 136 44.02 0.17 -7.56
N THR A 137 44.92 -0.12 -8.50
CA THR A 137 44.68 -1.01 -9.63
C THR A 137 45.94 -1.84 -9.87
N GLY A 138 45.96 -3.06 -9.33
CA GLY A 138 47.11 -3.96 -9.41
C GLY A 138 48.34 -3.36 -8.70
N GLU A 139 49.34 -2.95 -9.47
CA GLU A 139 50.62 -2.38 -9.01
C GLU A 139 50.67 -0.84 -9.14
N LEU A 140 49.52 -0.20 -9.36
CA LEU A 140 49.41 1.25 -9.46
C LEU A 140 48.48 1.76 -8.37
N VAL A 141 49.00 2.69 -7.56
CA VAL A 141 48.22 3.48 -6.61
C VAL A 141 48.04 4.89 -7.17
N THR A 142 46.80 5.35 -7.21
CA THR A 142 46.42 6.67 -7.69
C THR A 142 45.93 7.50 -6.53
N VAL A 143 46.52 8.67 -6.36
CA VAL A 143 46.13 9.64 -5.34
C VAL A 143 45.47 10.80 -6.04
N ASP A 144 44.17 10.99 -5.83
CA ASP A 144 43.35 11.99 -6.50
C ASP A 144 42.70 12.92 -5.45
N ASN A 145 42.43 14.17 -5.82
CA ASN A 145 41.80 15.11 -4.87
C ASN A 145 40.35 14.73 -4.55
N GLU A 146 39.67 14.09 -5.51
CA GLU A 146 38.25 13.72 -5.42
C GLU A 146 38.07 12.23 -5.70
N VAL A 147 37.12 11.61 -5.00
CA VAL A 147 36.69 10.24 -5.21
C VAL A 147 35.31 10.24 -5.84
N ILE A 148 35.07 9.31 -6.76
CA ILE A 148 33.75 9.08 -7.37
C ILE A 148 33.16 7.80 -6.77
N ARG A 149 31.91 7.88 -6.31
CA ARG A 149 31.12 6.74 -5.85
C ARG A 149 29.73 6.77 -6.48
N THR A 150 29.21 5.59 -6.79
CA THR A 150 27.85 5.41 -7.29
C THR A 150 27.04 4.66 -6.25
N PHE A 151 25.93 5.23 -5.83
CA PHE A 151 25.02 4.67 -4.83
C PHE A 151 23.73 4.24 -5.49
N PHE A 152 23.32 3.00 -5.28
CA PHE A 152 22.03 2.51 -5.73
C PHE A 152 20.95 2.81 -4.69
N ILE A 153 19.82 3.37 -5.13
CA ILE A 153 18.67 3.65 -4.27
C ILE A 153 17.61 2.57 -4.53
N PRO A 154 17.10 1.85 -3.51
CA PRO A 154 16.06 0.85 -3.70
C PRO A 154 14.67 1.51 -3.73
N ALA A 155 14.39 2.26 -4.80
CA ALA A 155 13.09 2.85 -5.06
C ALA A 155 12.62 2.52 -6.48
N VAL A 156 11.31 2.65 -6.71
CA VAL A 156 10.77 2.53 -8.06
C VAL A 156 11.25 3.73 -8.88
N ALA A 157 11.83 3.46 -10.06
CA ALA A 157 12.30 4.50 -10.95
C ALA A 157 11.13 5.32 -11.51
N GLY A 158 11.33 6.63 -11.62
CA GLY A 158 10.34 7.57 -12.14
C GLY A 158 9.75 8.47 -11.05
N THR A 159 8.88 9.38 -11.48
CA THR A 159 8.16 10.29 -10.60
C THR A 159 6.77 9.75 -10.31
N MET A 160 6.34 9.82 -9.05
CA MET A 160 4.99 9.46 -8.65
C MET A 160 4.15 10.73 -8.58
N SER A 161 2.99 10.72 -9.24
CA SER A 161 1.92 11.68 -9.00
C SER A 161 0.68 10.96 -8.51
N TYR A 162 0.05 11.51 -7.49
CA TYR A 162 -1.23 11.01 -7.01
C TYR A 162 -2.13 12.19 -6.72
N GLN A 163 -3.42 12.01 -6.98
CA GLN A 163 -4.43 12.99 -6.65
C GLN A 163 -5.70 12.26 -6.22
N LEU A 164 -6.24 12.67 -5.08
CA LEU A 164 -7.60 12.33 -4.69
C LEU A 164 -8.45 13.59 -4.82
N GLY A 165 -9.48 13.55 -5.66
CA GLY A 165 -10.43 14.64 -5.85
C GLY A 165 -10.69 14.94 -7.33
N SER A 166 -11.91 15.36 -7.66
CA SER A 166 -12.23 15.75 -9.02
C SER A 166 -11.63 17.14 -9.30
N SER A 167 -10.44 17.18 -9.91
CA SER A 167 -10.14 18.30 -10.80
C SER A 167 -11.11 18.19 -11.97
N GLY A 168 -11.86 19.27 -12.26
CA GLY A 168 -12.84 19.29 -13.35
C GLY A 168 -12.28 18.62 -14.60
N ALA A 169 -13.09 17.80 -15.27
CA ALA A 169 -12.72 17.06 -16.46
C ALA A 169 -12.04 17.97 -17.50
N GLY A 170 -10.71 17.95 -17.48
CA GLY A 170 -9.83 18.55 -18.47
C GLY A 170 -9.15 17.40 -19.20
N SER A 171 -9.55 17.17 -20.44
CA SER A 171 -8.88 16.24 -21.34
C SER A 171 -7.44 16.71 -21.59
N SER A 172 -6.46 15.88 -21.24
CA SER A 172 -5.13 15.87 -21.85
C SER A 172 -4.67 14.41 -21.85
N GLY A 173 -4.51 13.71 -22.96
CA GLY A 173 -3.90 14.14 -24.21
C GLY A 173 -2.40 13.86 -24.17
N GLY A 174 -2.02 12.57 -24.23
CA GLY A 174 -0.73 12.05 -24.71
C GLY A 174 0.56 12.38 -23.92
N GLY A 175 1.25 11.34 -23.43
CA GLY A 175 2.65 11.42 -23.01
C GLY A 175 3.04 10.34 -22.01
N ASP A 176 4.13 9.63 -22.30
CA ASP A 176 4.65 8.45 -21.62
C ASP A 176 4.78 8.51 -20.08
N ALA A 177 4.56 7.34 -19.48
CA ALA A 177 5.05 6.88 -18.18
C ALA A 177 4.80 7.77 -16.94
N MET A 178 3.58 7.75 -16.40
CA MET A 178 3.35 7.99 -14.97
C MET A 178 2.32 7.01 -14.40
N LEU A 179 2.67 6.34 -13.31
CA LEU A 179 1.75 5.56 -12.46
C LEU A 179 0.87 6.55 -11.68
N SER A 180 -0.11 7.16 -12.36
CA SER A 180 -1.02 8.16 -11.78
C SER A 180 -2.24 7.47 -11.16
N GLY A 181 -2.25 7.36 -9.84
CA GLY A 181 -3.40 6.86 -9.08
C GLY A 181 -4.44 7.96 -8.89
N ASN A 182 -5.48 7.98 -9.73
CA ASN A 182 -6.60 8.90 -9.59
C ASN A 182 -7.81 8.19 -8.94
N VAL A 183 -8.19 8.65 -7.76
CA VAL A 183 -9.41 8.18 -7.09
C VAL A 183 -10.57 9.10 -7.51
N SER A 184 -11.26 8.74 -8.58
CA SER A 184 -12.44 9.48 -9.07
C SER A 184 -13.72 9.02 -8.35
N THR A 185 -14.51 9.96 -7.85
CA THR A 185 -15.84 9.69 -7.27
C THR A 185 -16.89 9.52 -8.38
N THR A 186 -17.93 8.72 -8.12
CA THR A 186 -19.10 8.70 -9.01
C THR A 186 -19.85 10.02 -8.87
N GLY A 187 -20.05 10.72 -9.98
CA GLY A 187 -20.64 12.07 -10.03
C GLY A 187 -19.60 13.14 -10.36
N SER A 188 -19.62 13.62 -11.60
CA SER A 188 -18.91 14.85 -12.00
C SER A 188 -19.64 16.06 -11.41
N GLY A 189 -18.96 16.89 -10.62
CA GLY A 189 -19.46 18.23 -10.27
C GLY A 189 -19.75 18.52 -8.79
N ASP A 190 -19.40 17.63 -7.86
CA ASP A 190 -19.52 17.93 -6.43
C ASP A 190 -18.31 18.78 -6.00
N GLY A 191 -18.46 20.11 -6.07
CA GLY A 191 -17.41 21.12 -5.89
C GLY A 191 -16.79 21.24 -4.49
N GLN A 192 -16.60 20.13 -3.77
CA GLN A 192 -15.84 20.08 -2.53
C GLN A 192 -14.37 19.78 -2.83
N TYR A 193 -13.56 20.84 -2.78
CA TYR A 193 -12.12 20.85 -3.04
C TYR A 193 -11.31 20.38 -1.83
N SER A 194 -11.20 19.07 -1.63
CA SER A 194 -10.10 18.51 -0.83
C SER A 194 -9.25 17.64 -1.74
N SER A 195 -8.41 18.30 -2.55
CA SER A 195 -7.41 17.63 -3.36
C SER A 195 -6.16 17.40 -2.53
N ILE A 196 -5.94 16.16 -2.09
CA ILE A 196 -4.61 15.75 -1.64
C ILE A 196 -3.91 15.16 -2.85
N GLY A 197 -2.83 15.79 -3.26
CA GLY A 197 -1.94 15.25 -4.26
C GLY A 197 -0.50 15.63 -3.98
N ALA A 198 0.40 14.81 -4.49
CA ALA A 198 1.78 15.19 -4.68
C ALA A 198 2.08 15.05 -6.16
N ASP A 199 2.71 16.09 -6.71
CA ASP A 199 3.17 16.10 -8.09
C ASP A 199 4.68 15.85 -8.09
N ASN A 200 5.12 14.99 -8.99
CA ASN A 200 6.53 14.71 -9.24
C ASN A 200 7.34 14.26 -7.99
N TYR A 201 6.74 13.47 -7.12
CA TYR A 201 7.46 12.91 -5.97
C TYR A 201 8.51 11.89 -6.43
N SER A 202 9.76 12.08 -6.01
CA SER A 202 10.89 11.22 -6.35
C SER A 202 11.81 11.05 -5.15
N ALA A 203 11.92 9.82 -4.65
CA ALA A 203 12.78 9.50 -3.51
C ALA A 203 14.26 9.80 -3.80
N ILE A 204 14.70 9.54 -5.04
CA ILE A 204 16.08 9.78 -5.46
C ILE A 204 16.42 11.28 -5.52
N GLU A 205 15.48 12.14 -5.93
CA GLU A 205 15.67 13.59 -5.89
C GLU A 205 15.76 14.11 -4.45
N HIS A 206 14.93 13.59 -3.55
CA HIS A 206 15.01 13.97 -2.13
C HIS A 206 16.34 13.57 -1.49
N ILE A 207 16.86 12.37 -1.78
CA ILE A 207 18.19 11.96 -1.30
C ILE A 207 19.27 12.84 -1.92
N ARG A 208 19.20 13.13 -3.22
CA ARG A 208 20.14 14.06 -3.89
C ARG A 208 20.17 15.41 -3.19
N THR A 209 19.03 16.05 -2.91
CA THR A 209 19.00 17.34 -2.22
C THR A 209 19.68 17.27 -0.83
N GLY A 210 19.52 16.16 -0.12
CA GLY A 210 20.24 15.92 1.14
C GLY A 210 21.75 15.80 0.95
N VAL A 211 22.19 15.12 -0.11
CA VAL A 211 23.61 15.01 -0.49
C VAL A 211 24.18 16.38 -0.90
N GLU A 212 23.46 17.17 -1.69
CA GLU A 212 23.85 18.53 -2.07
C GLU A 212 24.09 19.41 -0.83
N ALA A 213 23.23 19.30 0.18
CA ALA A 213 23.40 20.05 1.43
C ALA A 213 24.68 19.65 2.20
N LEU A 214 25.16 18.41 2.06
CA LEU A 214 26.41 17.95 2.66
C LEU A 214 27.66 18.38 1.88
N LEU A 215 27.50 18.71 0.59
CA LEU A 215 28.58 19.17 -0.28
C LEU A 215 28.85 20.68 -0.17
N VAL A 216 27.99 21.44 0.52
CA VAL A 216 28.17 22.88 0.73
C VAL A 216 29.08 23.14 1.93
N GLY A 217 30.34 23.48 1.64
CA GLY A 217 31.31 23.98 2.61
C GLY A 217 31.18 25.49 2.86
N ARG A 218 31.89 25.99 3.88
CA ARG A 218 32.03 27.43 4.15
C ARG A 218 33.48 27.85 3.99
N SER A 219 33.74 28.81 3.12
CA SER A 219 35.03 29.49 3.00
C SER A 219 35.39 30.24 4.29
N SER A 220 36.67 30.55 4.46
CA SER A 220 37.17 31.48 5.49
C SER A 220 36.49 32.85 5.43
N ASP A 221 35.99 33.25 4.25
CA ASP A 221 35.26 34.51 4.02
C ASP A 221 33.74 34.38 4.20
N GLY A 222 33.25 33.22 4.68
CA GLY A 222 31.84 32.96 4.95
C GLY A 222 30.98 32.69 3.71
N GLN A 223 31.55 32.63 2.51
CA GLN A 223 30.87 32.21 1.29
C GLN A 223 30.72 30.69 1.21
N ALA A 224 29.59 30.23 0.65
CA ALA A 224 29.38 28.82 0.35
C ALA A 224 30.33 28.39 -0.78
N ILE A 225 31.09 27.32 -0.56
CA ILE A 225 31.92 26.68 -1.60
C ILE A 225 31.35 25.28 -1.81
N GLU A 226 31.09 24.92 -3.05
CA GLU A 226 30.74 23.55 -3.42
C GLU A 226 32.02 22.69 -3.41
N GLU A 227 32.12 21.75 -2.47
CA GLU A 227 33.26 20.83 -2.31
C GLU A 227 33.04 19.50 -3.06
N GLY A 228 32.22 19.51 -4.11
CA GLY A 228 31.93 18.36 -4.95
C GLY A 228 30.71 18.54 -5.85
N SER A 229 30.36 17.48 -6.58
CA SER A 229 29.18 17.43 -7.46
C SER A 229 28.39 16.14 -7.25
N VAL A 230 27.07 16.21 -7.42
CA VAL A 230 26.18 15.06 -7.37
C VAL A 230 25.26 15.05 -8.59
N GLU A 231 25.13 13.89 -9.21
CA GLU A 231 24.32 13.66 -10.40
C GLU A 231 23.43 12.43 -10.21
N ILE A 232 22.22 12.47 -10.76
CA ILE A 232 21.34 11.30 -10.77
C ILE A 232 21.47 10.60 -12.13
N ALA A 233 21.53 9.27 -12.11
CA ALA A 233 21.29 8.44 -13.27
C ALA A 233 19.89 7.81 -13.14
N PRO A 234 18.83 8.44 -13.72
CA PRO A 234 17.44 8.07 -13.44
C PRO A 234 17.11 6.63 -13.85
N LEU A 235 17.68 6.16 -14.96
CA LEU A 235 17.46 4.81 -15.49
C LEU A 235 17.98 3.71 -14.54
N LEU A 236 19.07 3.99 -13.82
CA LEU A 236 19.72 3.05 -12.91
C LEU A 236 19.24 3.23 -11.46
N ASN A 237 18.38 4.22 -11.21
CA ASN A 237 18.01 4.69 -9.89
C ASN A 237 19.21 4.84 -8.95
N SER A 238 20.27 5.47 -9.47
CA SER A 238 21.54 5.63 -8.77
C SER A 238 21.99 7.07 -8.72
N ILE A 239 22.66 7.43 -7.63
CA ILE A 239 23.27 8.74 -7.41
C ILE A 239 24.78 8.61 -7.58
N VAL A 240 25.37 9.41 -8.45
CA VAL A 240 26.81 9.51 -8.65
C VAL A 240 27.31 10.73 -7.92
N VAL A 241 28.21 10.53 -6.96
CA VAL A 241 28.79 11.59 -6.13
C VAL A 241 30.28 11.67 -6.42
N LYS A 242 30.78 12.91 -6.57
CA LYS A 242 32.20 13.22 -6.70
C LYS A 242 32.59 14.26 -5.66
N THR A 243 33.45 13.90 -4.70
CA THR A 243 33.90 14.79 -3.63
C THR A 243 35.17 14.26 -2.94
N ASN A 244 35.74 15.00 -2.00
CA ASN A 244 36.85 14.56 -1.17
C ASN A 244 36.46 13.39 -0.23
N PRO A 245 37.40 12.51 0.14
CA PRO A 245 37.11 11.32 0.96
C PRO A 245 36.39 11.61 2.28
N ARG A 246 36.74 12.71 2.95
CA ARG A 246 36.14 13.10 4.24
C ARG A 246 34.64 13.37 4.12
N LEU A 247 34.20 14.02 3.04
CA LEU A 247 32.78 14.27 2.77
C LEU A 247 32.11 13.01 2.23
N MET A 248 32.80 12.23 1.40
CA MET A 248 32.30 10.97 0.88
C MET A 248 31.88 10.01 2.02
N ALA A 249 32.70 9.87 3.06
CA ALA A 249 32.36 9.01 4.21
C ALA A 249 31.07 9.46 4.94
N GLN A 250 30.78 10.76 4.98
CA GLN A 250 29.54 11.29 5.57
C GLN A 250 28.34 11.01 4.66
N ILE A 251 28.52 11.17 3.35
CA ILE A 251 27.50 10.88 2.33
C ILE A 251 27.17 9.40 2.31
N GLU A 252 28.17 8.52 2.38
CA GLU A 252 28.00 7.07 2.47
C GLU A 252 27.12 6.69 3.66
N LYS A 253 27.40 7.27 4.84
CA LYS A 253 26.59 7.05 6.03
C LYS A 253 25.14 7.56 5.86
N TYR A 254 24.97 8.78 5.37
CA TYR A 254 23.65 9.36 5.13
C TYR A 254 22.80 8.54 4.15
N ILE A 255 23.41 8.12 3.03
CA ILE A 255 22.73 7.29 2.03
C ILE A 255 22.41 5.92 2.61
N ALA A 256 23.34 5.29 3.33
CA ALA A 256 23.08 3.99 3.97
C ALA A 256 21.89 4.04 4.95
N GLU A 257 21.81 5.07 5.78
CA GLU A 257 20.67 5.29 6.68
C GLU A 257 19.36 5.52 5.89
N SER A 258 19.42 6.29 4.80
CA SER A 258 18.26 6.56 3.93
C SER A 258 17.77 5.30 3.21
N VAL A 259 18.68 4.45 2.74
CA VAL A 259 18.39 3.17 2.07
C VAL A 259 17.67 2.23 3.04
N VAL A 260 18.19 2.08 4.27
CA VAL A 260 17.54 1.25 5.31
C VAL A 260 16.13 1.71 5.62
N GLU A 261 15.87 3.02 5.60
CA GLU A 261 14.54 3.58 5.78
C GLU A 261 13.61 3.29 4.58
N LEU A 262 14.10 3.40 3.33
CA LEU A 262 13.33 3.12 2.13
C LEU A 262 12.95 1.64 1.97
N GLU A 263 13.81 0.73 2.42
CA GLU A 263 13.58 -0.73 2.33
C GLU A 263 12.51 -1.25 3.31
N ARG A 264 12.03 -0.42 4.24
CA ARG A 264 10.99 -0.85 5.17
C ARG A 264 9.67 -1.09 4.44
N GLU A 265 9.02 -2.20 4.75
CA GLU A 265 7.72 -2.56 4.18
C GLU A 265 6.73 -2.98 5.27
N ALA A 266 5.45 -2.73 5.01
CA ALA A 266 4.35 -3.20 5.83
C ALA A 266 3.29 -3.85 4.95
N ILE A 267 2.49 -4.74 5.54
CA ILE A 267 1.31 -5.30 4.88
C ILE A 267 0.09 -4.60 5.46
N LEU A 268 -0.65 -3.87 4.64
CA LEU A 268 -1.96 -3.33 5.00
C LEU A 268 -3.01 -4.39 4.68
N GLU A 269 -3.70 -4.89 5.70
CA GLU A 269 -4.90 -5.73 5.55
C GLU A 269 -6.13 -4.85 5.64
N ILE A 270 -6.85 -4.72 4.52
CA ILE A 270 -8.06 -3.92 4.39
C ILE A 270 -9.25 -4.87 4.43
N ALA A 271 -10.26 -4.54 5.23
CA ALA A 271 -11.50 -5.28 5.29
C ALA A 271 -12.69 -4.32 5.20
N VAL A 272 -13.57 -4.56 4.24
CA VAL A 272 -14.90 -3.93 4.18
C VAL A 272 -15.89 -4.90 4.79
N VAL A 273 -16.57 -4.47 5.84
CA VAL A 273 -17.55 -5.27 6.58
C VAL A 273 -18.90 -4.59 6.45
N GLU A 274 -19.86 -5.30 5.87
CA GLU A 274 -21.26 -4.88 5.89
C GLU A 274 -22.01 -5.65 6.97
N TYR A 275 -22.78 -4.94 7.78
CA TYR A 275 -23.64 -5.48 8.81
C TYR A 275 -25.08 -5.09 8.51
N VAL A 276 -25.95 -6.09 8.46
CA VAL A 276 -27.38 -5.90 8.19
C VAL A 276 -28.19 -6.33 9.41
N SER A 277 -29.03 -5.42 9.91
CA SER A 277 -29.96 -5.66 11.01
C SER A 277 -31.40 -5.36 10.59
N ASP A 278 -32.31 -6.26 10.96
CA ASP A 278 -33.76 -6.12 10.75
C ASP A 278 -34.47 -5.41 11.92
N GLY A 279 -33.70 -4.76 12.81
CA GLY A 279 -34.19 -4.04 13.99
C GLY A 279 -33.70 -2.59 14.05
N SER A 280 -34.09 -1.87 15.10
CA SER A 280 -33.62 -0.50 15.37
C SER A 280 -32.28 -0.45 16.10
N SER A 281 -31.56 -1.57 16.18
CA SER A 281 -30.36 -1.68 17.01
C SER A 281 -29.12 -1.20 16.27
N GLU A 282 -28.22 -0.54 17.00
CA GLU A 282 -27.06 0.17 16.46
C GLU A 282 -25.75 -0.54 16.84
N ILE A 283 -24.83 -0.72 15.88
CA ILE A 283 -23.51 -1.35 16.14
C ILE A 283 -22.78 -0.65 17.30
N GLY A 284 -22.77 0.68 17.34
CA GLY A 284 -22.04 1.45 18.36
C GLY A 284 -22.55 1.20 19.77
N ALA A 285 -23.88 1.23 19.97
CA ALA A 285 -24.50 1.00 21.27
C ALA A 285 -24.35 -0.46 21.74
N GLU A 286 -24.46 -1.41 20.82
CA GLU A 286 -24.23 -2.83 21.09
C GLU A 286 -22.78 -3.14 21.46
N LEU A 287 -21.82 -2.54 20.73
CA LEU A 287 -20.39 -2.72 20.98
C LEU A 287 -19.98 -2.10 22.32
N GLU A 288 -20.52 -0.92 22.66
CA GLU A 288 -20.29 -0.27 23.95
C GLU A 288 -20.83 -1.09 25.13
N ALA A 289 -22.05 -1.63 25.01
CA ALA A 289 -22.66 -2.48 26.03
C ALA A 289 -21.84 -3.76 26.29
N VAL A 290 -21.29 -4.37 25.24
CA VAL A 290 -20.48 -5.59 25.34
C VAL A 290 -19.08 -5.34 25.89
N LEU A 291 -18.45 -4.22 25.49
CA LEU A 291 -17.14 -3.81 26.04
C LEU A 291 -17.25 -3.48 27.54
N ASN A 292 -18.35 -2.84 27.97
CA ASN A 292 -18.59 -2.50 29.38
C ASN A 292 -19.02 -3.69 30.25
N THR A 293 -19.63 -4.73 29.66
CA THR A 293 -20.06 -5.94 30.41
C THR A 293 -18.98 -7.02 30.52
N GLY A 294 -17.78 -6.80 29.98
CA GLY A 294 -16.65 -7.73 30.10
C GLY A 294 -16.87 -9.08 29.40
N GLY A 295 -17.87 -9.19 28.53
CA GLY A 295 -18.30 -10.45 27.90
C GLY A 295 -17.38 -10.99 26.80
N PHE A 296 -16.19 -10.43 26.61
CA PHE A 296 -15.27 -10.86 25.56
C PHE A 296 -14.22 -11.84 26.09
N VAL A 297 -14.35 -13.12 25.74
CA VAL A 297 -13.28 -14.12 25.85
C VAL A 297 -12.18 -13.74 24.83
N GLY A 298 -11.30 -12.80 25.20
CA GLY A 298 -10.20 -12.34 24.33
C GLY A 298 -9.57 -10.97 24.64
N GLY A 299 -10.06 -10.24 25.65
CA GLY A 299 -9.40 -9.02 26.14
C GLY A 299 -9.30 -7.92 25.09
N ILE A 300 -10.44 -7.45 24.58
CA ILE A 300 -10.49 -6.28 23.70
C ILE A 300 -10.62 -5.03 24.58
N THR A 301 -9.74 -4.05 24.38
CA THR A 301 -9.78 -2.76 25.08
C THR A 301 -10.01 -1.64 24.08
N ALA A 302 -11.09 -0.88 24.24
CA ALA A 302 -11.28 0.38 23.52
C ALA A 302 -10.52 1.49 24.26
N LEU A 303 -9.65 2.23 23.57
CA LEU A 303 -8.84 3.30 24.15
C LEU A 303 -9.49 4.70 24.00
N ALA A 304 -10.73 4.78 23.52
CA ALA A 304 -11.46 6.04 23.35
C ALA A 304 -12.57 6.22 24.40
N PRO A 305 -12.74 7.42 24.98
CA PRO A 305 -13.69 7.68 26.07
C PRO A 305 -15.17 7.69 25.65
N ASN A 306 -15.46 7.57 24.35
CA ASN A 306 -16.79 7.67 23.76
C ASN A 306 -16.79 6.97 22.39
N LEU A 307 -17.51 5.86 22.24
CA LEU A 307 -17.57 5.06 21.00
C LEU A 307 -18.37 5.78 19.90
N GLY A 308 -19.42 6.51 20.27
CA GLY A 308 -20.26 7.26 19.36
C GLY A 308 -19.52 8.37 18.62
N THR A 309 -18.65 9.14 19.27
CA THR A 309 -17.91 10.25 18.64
C THR A 309 -16.61 9.80 17.97
N SER A 310 -15.99 8.73 18.47
CA SER A 310 -14.72 8.22 17.91
C SER A 310 -14.90 7.50 16.56
N LEU A 311 -16.08 6.97 16.27
CA LEU A 311 -16.43 6.43 14.95
C LEU A 311 -16.54 7.51 13.86
N TYR A 312 -16.79 8.77 14.22
CA TYR A 312 -17.08 9.85 13.27
C TYR A 312 -15.92 10.83 13.03
N GLY A 313 -14.71 10.59 13.53
CA GLY A 313 -13.60 11.53 13.25
C GLY A 313 -12.19 11.17 13.69
N GLU A 314 -12.01 10.43 14.79
CA GLU A 314 -10.66 10.19 15.34
C GLU A 314 -10.09 8.79 15.08
N GLY A 315 -10.89 7.89 14.49
CA GLY A 315 -10.49 6.51 14.25
C GLY A 315 -10.56 5.69 15.54
N LEU A 316 -11.30 4.58 15.51
CA LEU A 316 -11.41 3.68 16.65
C LEU A 316 -10.24 2.68 16.61
N ASN A 317 -9.39 2.70 17.65
CA ASN A 317 -8.35 1.69 17.87
C ASN A 317 -8.94 0.52 18.69
N LEU A 318 -9.04 -0.65 18.06
CA LEU A 318 -9.46 -1.89 18.71
C LEU A 318 -8.23 -2.77 18.98
N GLY A 319 -7.73 -2.72 20.22
CA GLY A 319 -6.65 -3.60 20.68
C GLY A 319 -7.19 -4.90 21.25
N SER A 320 -6.57 -6.04 20.95
CA SER A 320 -6.79 -7.32 21.64
C SER A 320 -5.53 -7.73 22.39
N SER A 321 -5.66 -8.25 23.62
CA SER A 321 -4.55 -8.78 24.43
C SER A 321 -3.71 -9.87 23.72
N LYS A 322 -4.21 -10.45 22.62
CA LYS A 322 -3.51 -11.44 21.81
C LYS A 322 -2.96 -10.91 20.46
N GLY A 323 -3.23 -9.65 20.11
CA GLY A 323 -2.79 -9.00 18.86
C GLY A 323 -3.44 -9.55 17.57
N GLY A 324 -3.43 -8.75 16.49
CA GLY A 324 -3.65 -9.19 15.10
C GLY A 324 -5.10 -9.34 14.64
N SER A 325 -5.33 -10.16 13.59
CA SER A 325 -6.66 -10.49 13.01
C SER A 325 -7.65 -11.08 14.00
N ALA A 326 -7.22 -11.39 15.22
CA ALA A 326 -8.10 -11.73 16.33
C ALA A 326 -9.07 -10.59 16.65
N GLY A 327 -8.64 -9.32 16.58
CA GLY A 327 -9.51 -8.15 16.80
C GLY A 327 -10.58 -7.99 15.72
N THR A 328 -10.18 -8.04 14.44
CA THR A 328 -11.12 -7.98 13.30
C THR A 328 -12.08 -9.17 13.30
N SER A 329 -11.55 -10.39 13.51
CA SER A 329 -12.36 -11.61 13.51
C SER A 329 -13.29 -11.68 14.72
N ALA A 330 -12.86 -11.14 15.86
CA ALA A 330 -13.69 -10.96 17.05
C ALA A 330 -14.88 -10.04 16.79
N LEU A 331 -14.62 -8.86 16.21
CA LEU A 331 -15.65 -7.91 15.82
C LEU A 331 -16.62 -8.55 14.81
N ILE A 332 -16.10 -9.18 13.76
CA ILE A 332 -16.92 -9.84 12.73
C ILE A 332 -17.75 -10.98 13.34
N ARG A 333 -17.17 -11.83 14.20
CA ARG A 333 -17.90 -12.91 14.87
C ARG A 333 -19.02 -12.38 15.78
N TYR A 334 -18.81 -11.23 16.42
CA TYR A 334 -19.86 -10.57 17.18
C TYR A 334 -20.97 -10.03 16.27
N LEU A 335 -20.60 -9.28 15.22
CA LEU A 335 -21.55 -8.78 14.22
C LEU A 335 -22.37 -9.93 13.63
N SER A 336 -21.76 -11.09 13.34
CA SER A 336 -22.48 -12.27 12.84
C SER A 336 -23.42 -12.93 13.86
N LYS A 337 -23.27 -12.66 15.17
CA LYS A 337 -24.16 -13.19 16.22
C LYS A 337 -25.35 -12.27 16.49
N SER A 338 -25.19 -10.96 16.27
CA SER A 338 -26.25 -9.96 16.52
C SER A 338 -27.10 -9.66 15.26
N GLY A 339 -26.52 -9.80 14.06
CA GLY A 339 -27.19 -9.53 12.78
C GLY A 339 -27.14 -10.71 11.81
N GLN A 340 -28.02 -10.70 10.81
CA GLN A 340 -28.29 -11.87 9.96
C GLN A 340 -27.25 -12.11 8.86
N VAL A 341 -26.51 -11.09 8.42
CA VAL A 341 -25.52 -11.23 7.33
C VAL A 341 -24.34 -10.28 7.56
N SER A 342 -23.13 -10.85 7.60
CA SER A 342 -21.87 -10.09 7.52
C SER A 342 -21.17 -10.46 6.21
N VAL A 343 -21.18 -9.55 5.23
CA VAL A 343 -20.34 -9.70 4.03
C VAL A 343 -18.98 -9.08 4.33
N ARG A 344 -17.93 -9.88 4.14
CA ARG A 344 -16.54 -9.47 4.37
C ARG A 344 -15.77 -9.57 3.07
N THR A 345 -15.31 -8.42 2.57
CA THR A 345 -14.34 -8.36 1.46
C THR A 345 -13.00 -7.95 2.04
N THR A 346 -11.94 -8.70 1.77
CA THR A 346 -10.59 -8.39 2.26
C THR A 346 -9.57 -8.31 1.14
N GLN A 347 -8.66 -7.35 1.24
CA GLN A 347 -7.48 -7.25 0.38
C GLN A 347 -6.24 -7.05 1.26
N ARG A 348 -5.12 -7.63 0.84
CA ARG A 348 -3.81 -7.36 1.45
C ARG A 348 -2.96 -6.64 0.43
N VAL A 349 -2.38 -5.52 0.84
CA VAL A 349 -1.51 -4.70 0.00
C VAL A 349 -0.19 -4.53 0.72
N LYS A 350 0.90 -4.89 0.05
CA LYS A 350 2.25 -4.56 0.51
C LYS A 350 2.45 -3.06 0.28
N ALA A 351 2.87 -2.35 1.31
CA ALA A 351 3.10 -0.91 1.30
C ALA A 351 4.55 -0.64 1.67
N SER A 352 5.30 -0.10 0.70
CA SER A 352 6.67 0.32 0.89
C SER A 352 6.71 1.69 1.60
N ASN A 353 7.75 1.91 2.41
CA ASN A 353 7.88 3.12 3.20
C ASN A 353 7.97 4.37 2.29
N TYR A 354 7.34 5.46 2.71
CA TYR A 354 7.25 6.74 1.99
C TYR A 354 6.59 6.68 0.61
N GLN A 355 6.05 5.53 0.19
CA GLN A 355 5.30 5.40 -1.06
C GLN A 355 3.79 5.44 -0.82
N VAL A 356 3.06 5.90 -1.84
CA VAL A 356 1.60 5.92 -1.83
C VAL A 356 1.06 4.69 -2.54
N GLN A 357 0.25 3.92 -1.83
CA GLN A 357 -0.42 2.75 -2.38
C GLN A 357 -1.87 3.09 -2.72
N GLU A 358 -2.26 2.81 -3.96
CA GLU A 358 -3.67 2.83 -4.39
C GLU A 358 -4.34 1.50 -4.05
N ILE A 359 -5.50 1.58 -3.42
CA ILE A 359 -6.29 0.44 -2.98
C ILE A 359 -7.70 0.64 -3.53
N ASP A 360 -8.10 -0.22 -4.47
CA ASP A 360 -9.43 -0.22 -5.07
C ASP A 360 -10.11 -1.57 -4.80
N MET A 361 -11.10 -1.53 -3.90
CA MET A 361 -11.99 -2.63 -3.56
C MET A 361 -13.43 -2.24 -3.94
N SER A 362 -13.62 -1.74 -5.15
CA SER A 362 -14.93 -1.40 -5.70
C SER A 362 -15.33 -2.26 -6.89
N GLU A 363 -16.62 -2.57 -6.96
CA GLU A 363 -17.30 -3.09 -8.13
C GLU A 363 -17.77 -1.91 -8.98
N SER A 364 -17.54 -1.97 -10.29
CA SER A 364 -17.91 -0.92 -11.24
C SER A 364 -18.94 -1.44 -12.24
N GLN A 365 -20.04 -0.71 -12.42
CA GLN A 365 -21.09 -1.03 -13.39
C GLN A 365 -21.28 0.14 -14.37
N GLU A 366 -21.25 -0.14 -15.67
CA GLU A 366 -21.55 0.84 -16.71
C GLU A 366 -23.07 1.09 -16.82
N TYR A 367 -23.46 2.34 -17.04
CA TYR A 367 -24.82 2.75 -17.39
C TYR A 367 -24.80 3.82 -18.49
N ILE A 368 -25.92 3.99 -19.19
CA ILE A 368 -26.06 5.04 -20.20
C ILE A 368 -26.34 6.36 -19.47
N SER A 369 -25.41 7.31 -19.55
CA SER A 369 -25.55 8.61 -18.89
C SER A 369 -26.21 9.65 -19.79
N GLU A 370 -26.07 9.54 -21.10
CA GLU A 370 -26.63 10.48 -22.06
C GLU A 370 -27.00 9.77 -23.36
N THR A 371 -28.08 10.23 -23.98
CA THR A 371 -28.46 9.83 -25.33
C THR A 371 -28.82 11.09 -26.07
N GLU A 372 -28.01 11.45 -27.06
CA GLU A 372 -28.25 12.61 -27.91
C GLU A 372 -28.72 12.12 -29.28
N VAL A 373 -29.86 12.65 -29.72
CA VAL A 373 -30.43 12.34 -31.05
C VAL A 373 -30.31 13.61 -31.88
N THR A 374 -29.43 13.59 -32.88
CA THR A 374 -29.27 14.69 -33.83
C THR A 374 -29.98 14.38 -35.13
N TYR A 375 -30.72 15.36 -35.65
CA TYR A 375 -31.37 15.29 -36.95
C TYR A 375 -30.56 16.13 -37.94
N ALA A 376 -30.09 15.50 -39.03
CA ALA A 376 -29.42 16.24 -40.10
C ALA A 376 -30.43 17.18 -40.79
N SER A 377 -30.03 18.44 -40.98
CA SER A 377 -30.89 19.60 -41.22
C SER A 377 -31.53 19.73 -42.61
N ASP A 378 -31.97 18.61 -43.22
CA ASP A 378 -32.87 18.66 -44.39
C ASP A 378 -33.69 17.37 -44.64
N SER A 379 -33.62 16.38 -43.75
CA SER A 379 -34.54 15.24 -43.76
C SER A 379 -34.66 14.62 -42.38
N ALA A 380 -35.86 14.69 -41.81
CA ALA A 380 -36.23 13.96 -40.60
C ALA A 380 -36.14 12.41 -40.74
N ALA A 381 -35.60 11.91 -41.85
CA ALA A 381 -35.56 10.50 -42.23
C ALA A 381 -34.37 9.72 -41.65
N TYR A 382 -33.31 10.39 -41.16
CA TYR A 382 -32.11 9.73 -40.66
C TYR A 382 -31.62 10.35 -39.33
N PRO A 383 -32.22 9.98 -38.18
CA PRO A 383 -31.70 10.39 -36.88
C PRO A 383 -30.34 9.72 -36.62
N THR A 384 -29.34 10.50 -36.19
CA THR A 384 -28.08 9.96 -35.68
C THR A 384 -28.16 9.95 -34.15
N THR A 385 -28.01 8.78 -33.54
CA THR A 385 -28.06 8.62 -32.07
C THR A 385 -26.66 8.41 -31.53
N SER A 386 -26.19 9.32 -30.67
CA SER A 386 -24.99 9.14 -29.85
C SER A 386 -25.39 8.69 -28.44
N ILE A 387 -24.66 7.72 -27.90
CA ILE A 387 -24.89 7.17 -26.56
C ILE A 387 -23.61 7.36 -25.75
N SER A 388 -23.68 8.14 -24.67
CA SER A 388 -22.58 8.28 -23.71
C SER A 388 -22.81 7.32 -22.54
N LYS A 389 -21.76 6.62 -22.14
CA LYS A 389 -21.77 5.74 -20.96
C LYS A 389 -21.03 6.39 -19.80
N SER A 390 -21.47 6.10 -18.59
CA SER A 390 -20.77 6.42 -17.34
C SER A 390 -20.70 5.20 -16.44
N ILE A 391 -19.89 5.28 -15.38
CA ILE A 391 -19.64 4.18 -14.45
C ILE A 391 -20.17 4.55 -13.07
N VAL A 392 -20.90 3.62 -12.45
CA VAL A 392 -21.23 3.65 -11.02
C VAL A 392 -20.34 2.67 -10.27
N ARG A 393 -19.89 3.03 -9.06
CA ARG A 393 -18.97 2.26 -8.22
C ARG A 393 -19.63 1.93 -6.88
N ASP A 394 -19.48 0.68 -6.43
CA ASP A 394 -19.89 0.18 -5.11
C ASP A 394 -18.67 -0.44 -4.42
N GLY A 395 -18.27 0.07 -3.26
CA GLY A 395 -17.10 -0.36 -2.51
C GLY A 395 -16.20 0.80 -2.12
N VAL A 396 -14.95 0.50 -1.76
CA VAL A 396 -13.99 1.51 -1.28
C VAL A 396 -12.85 1.70 -2.27
N LYS A 397 -12.50 2.97 -2.54
CA LYS A 397 -11.29 3.34 -3.25
C LYS A 397 -10.52 4.36 -2.42
N MET A 398 -9.26 4.06 -2.11
CA MET A 398 -8.43 4.88 -1.22
C MET A 398 -6.95 4.87 -1.59
N LEU A 399 -6.26 5.93 -1.16
CA LEU A 399 -4.81 6.06 -1.16
C LEU A 399 -4.31 5.90 0.28
N ALA A 400 -3.25 5.11 0.45
CA ALA A 400 -2.56 4.94 1.71
C ALA A 400 -1.11 5.39 1.57
N ASN A 401 -0.73 6.45 2.29
CA ASN A 401 0.67 6.82 2.46
C ASN A 401 1.15 6.26 3.81
N VAL A 402 2.27 5.55 3.76
CA VAL A 402 2.81 4.81 4.90
C VAL A 402 4.17 5.37 5.28
N THR A 403 4.35 5.68 6.57
CA THR A 403 5.66 5.98 7.15
C THR A 403 5.93 5.03 8.31
N ILE A 404 6.97 4.23 8.20
CA ILE A 404 7.38 3.23 9.18
C ILE A 404 8.58 3.75 9.93
N LYS A 405 8.42 3.98 11.23
CA LYS A 405 9.51 4.43 12.10
C LYS A 405 9.52 3.60 13.37
N GLU A 406 10.65 2.95 13.63
CA GLU A 406 10.85 2.10 14.81
C GLU A 406 9.74 1.01 14.91
N ASP A 407 8.94 1.06 15.98
CA ASP A 407 7.85 0.12 16.27
C ASP A 407 6.46 0.62 15.87
N ASP A 408 6.37 1.82 15.29
CA ASP A 408 5.10 2.46 14.96
C ASP A 408 4.94 2.68 13.45
N ILE A 409 3.69 2.73 13.02
CA ILE A 409 3.31 3.03 11.64
C ILE A 409 2.43 4.27 11.61
N TYR A 410 2.89 5.27 10.87
CA TYR A 410 2.13 6.46 10.58
C TYR A 410 1.39 6.23 9.26
N LEU A 411 0.07 6.30 9.32
CA LEU A 411 -0.78 6.10 8.16
C LEU A 411 -1.52 7.40 7.88
N ARG A 412 -1.49 7.83 6.61
CA ARG A 412 -2.42 8.80 6.04
C ARG A 412 -3.28 8.08 5.02
N LEU A 413 -4.56 7.97 5.32
CA LEU A 413 -5.56 7.25 4.53
C LEU A 413 -6.58 8.24 4.00
N THR A 414 -6.73 8.27 2.68
CA THR A 414 -7.63 9.20 2.04
C THR A 414 -8.41 8.48 0.96
N GLY A 415 -9.74 8.58 0.96
CA GLY A 415 -10.54 7.82 0.01
C GLY A 415 -12.03 8.09 0.07
N VAL A 416 -12.76 7.26 -0.67
CA VAL A 416 -14.21 7.27 -0.76
C VAL A 416 -14.75 5.86 -0.60
N LEU A 417 -15.71 5.70 0.30
CA LEU A 417 -16.59 4.54 0.37
C LEU A 417 -17.87 4.91 -0.39
N SER A 418 -18.19 4.18 -1.46
CA SER A 418 -19.39 4.36 -2.27
C SER A 418 -20.31 3.15 -2.10
N LYS A 419 -21.62 3.36 -2.05
CA LYS A 419 -22.63 2.30 -2.08
C LYS A 419 -23.63 2.60 -3.19
N PHE A 420 -23.81 1.65 -4.08
CA PHE A 420 -24.86 1.73 -5.08
C PHE A 420 -26.18 1.26 -4.45
N LEU A 421 -27.23 2.07 -4.59
CA LEU A 421 -28.52 1.77 -3.98
C LEU A 421 -29.47 1.13 -4.99
N ARG A 422 -29.71 1.81 -6.10
CA ARG A 422 -30.58 1.38 -7.20
C ARG A 422 -30.43 2.34 -8.39
N PHE A 423 -30.96 1.94 -9.53
CA PHE A 423 -31.30 2.89 -10.59
C PHE A 423 -32.70 3.44 -10.35
N ASP A 424 -32.84 4.75 -10.41
CA ASP A 424 -34.14 5.39 -10.62
C ASP A 424 -34.38 5.53 -12.13
N GLU A 425 -35.62 5.33 -12.55
CA GLU A 425 -36.05 5.58 -13.93
C GLU A 425 -36.62 6.98 -14.01
N VAL A 426 -36.03 7.82 -14.85
CA VAL A 426 -36.51 9.18 -15.14
C VAL A 426 -36.98 9.19 -16.58
N ALA A 427 -38.28 9.38 -16.78
CA ALA A 427 -38.87 9.57 -18.11
C ALA A 427 -38.78 11.05 -18.49
N ILE A 428 -38.05 11.34 -19.57
CA ILE A 428 -38.02 12.65 -20.20
C ILE A 428 -38.58 12.46 -21.62
N GLU A 429 -39.76 13.02 -21.86
CA GLU A 429 -40.53 12.82 -23.10
C GLU A 429 -40.80 11.33 -23.41
N SER A 430 -40.17 10.78 -24.46
CA SER A 430 -40.30 9.39 -24.92
C SER A 430 -39.10 8.50 -24.53
N VAL A 431 -38.10 9.06 -23.85
CA VAL A 431 -36.87 8.37 -23.45
C VAL A 431 -36.88 8.11 -21.95
N THR A 432 -36.72 6.85 -21.56
CA THR A 432 -36.54 6.46 -20.15
C THR A 432 -35.04 6.34 -19.87
N ILE A 433 -34.52 7.20 -19.01
CA ILE A 433 -33.12 7.21 -18.60
C ILE A 433 -33.01 6.55 -17.22
N LYS A 434 -32.01 5.69 -17.03
CA LYS A 434 -31.69 5.07 -15.74
C LYS A 434 -30.59 5.87 -15.05
N SER A 435 -30.92 6.51 -13.93
CA SER A 435 -29.98 7.30 -13.13
C SER A 435 -29.60 6.54 -11.85
N PRO A 436 -28.31 6.29 -11.57
CA PRO A 436 -27.92 5.59 -10.35
C PRO A 436 -28.08 6.48 -9.12
N GLN A 437 -28.73 5.95 -8.09
CA GLN A 437 -28.63 6.48 -6.74
C GLN A 437 -27.41 5.86 -6.05
N VAL A 438 -26.48 6.72 -5.65
CA VAL A 438 -25.29 6.35 -4.88
C VAL A 438 -25.25 7.09 -3.55
N ARG A 439 -24.70 6.44 -2.54
CA ARG A 439 -24.29 7.08 -1.29
C ARG A 439 -22.79 7.04 -1.18
N GLN A 440 -22.18 8.14 -0.75
CA GLN A 440 -20.73 8.21 -0.58
C GLN A 440 -20.38 8.72 0.81
N ALA A 441 -19.36 8.13 1.41
CA ALA A 441 -18.65 8.64 2.58
C ALA A 441 -17.19 8.88 2.19
N ARG A 442 -16.75 10.13 2.23
CA ARG A 442 -15.36 10.51 1.98
C ARG A 442 -14.62 10.58 3.32
N PHE A 443 -13.38 10.13 3.33
CA PHE A 443 -12.55 10.18 4.53
C PHE A 443 -11.13 10.64 4.19
N ASN A 444 -10.52 11.32 5.16
CA ASN A 444 -9.14 11.75 5.16
C ASN A 444 -8.66 11.69 6.62
N THR A 445 -8.05 10.57 6.99
CA THR A 445 -7.56 10.35 8.35
C THR A 445 -6.07 10.15 8.33
N SER A 446 -5.38 10.73 9.30
CA SER A 446 -3.95 10.51 9.50
C SER A 446 -3.66 10.34 10.97
N GLY A 447 -2.79 9.40 11.30
CA GLY A 447 -2.48 9.12 12.70
C GLY A 447 -1.28 8.19 12.85
N LYS A 448 -0.85 8.08 14.11
CA LYS A 448 0.13 7.10 14.56
C LYS A 448 -0.62 5.86 15.05
N TYR A 449 -0.24 4.69 14.54
CA TYR A 449 -0.87 3.41 14.86
C TYR A 449 0.20 2.38 15.21
N LYS A 450 -0.20 1.36 15.96
CA LYS A 450 0.67 0.21 16.26
C LYS A 450 0.43 -0.91 15.25
N PHE A 451 1.47 -1.69 15.00
CA PHE A 451 1.32 -2.92 14.22
C PHE A 451 0.38 -3.91 14.91
N ASN A 452 -0.38 -4.65 14.10
CA ASN A 452 -1.34 -5.67 14.51
C ASN A 452 -2.57 -5.15 15.26
N GLU A 453 -2.81 -3.84 15.29
CA GLU A 453 -4.06 -3.24 15.78
C GLU A 453 -4.97 -2.90 14.61
N THR A 454 -6.27 -3.20 14.72
CA THR A 454 -7.24 -2.85 13.69
C THR A 454 -7.78 -1.45 13.94
N ILE A 455 -7.77 -0.63 12.90
CA ILE A 455 -8.28 0.74 12.89
C ILE A 455 -9.57 0.82 12.09
N VAL A 456 -10.58 1.52 12.61
CA VAL A 456 -11.78 1.88 11.86
C VAL A 456 -11.50 3.18 11.11
N VAL A 457 -11.44 3.10 9.78
CA VAL A 457 -11.08 4.23 8.91
C VAL A 457 -12.30 5.08 8.58
N THR A 458 -13.42 4.42 8.25
CA THR A 458 -14.69 5.09 7.97
C THR A 458 -15.86 4.15 8.27
N HIS A 459 -17.01 4.75 8.52
CA HIS A 459 -18.28 4.09 8.77
C HIS A 459 -19.38 4.81 8.01
N MET A 460 -20.26 4.04 7.37
CA MET A 460 -21.43 4.56 6.68
C MET A 460 -22.67 3.80 7.15
N ARG A 461 -23.69 4.54 7.59
CA ARG A 461 -24.99 4.00 8.00
C ARG A 461 -26.06 4.27 6.96
N GLN A 462 -26.93 3.28 6.76
CA GLN A 462 -28.12 3.37 5.93
C GLN A 462 -29.32 2.78 6.67
N GLU A 463 -30.36 3.59 6.83
CA GLU A 463 -31.64 3.14 7.35
C GLU A 463 -32.69 3.14 6.23
N SER A 464 -33.41 2.04 6.11
CA SER A 464 -34.56 1.91 5.22
C SER A 464 -35.78 1.49 6.03
N VAL A 465 -36.83 2.30 5.97
CA VAL A 465 -38.13 1.98 6.58
C VAL A 465 -39.12 1.76 5.46
N THR A 466 -39.57 0.52 5.30
CA THR A 466 -40.63 0.18 4.36
C THR A 466 -41.93 0.00 5.13
N THR A 467 -42.93 0.80 4.80
CA THR A 467 -44.28 0.68 5.37
C THR A 467 -45.21 0.19 4.28
N SER A 468 -45.77 -1.00 4.46
CA SER A 468 -46.78 -1.57 3.58
C SER A 468 -48.13 -1.51 4.27
N GLU A 469 -49.12 -0.94 3.57
CA GLU A 469 -50.51 -0.92 4.01
C GLU A 469 -51.31 -1.89 3.14
N ALA A 470 -51.93 -2.90 3.75
CA ALA A 470 -52.90 -3.74 3.08
C ALA A 470 -54.26 -3.04 3.11
N LYS A 471 -54.85 -2.81 1.94
CA LYS A 471 -56.21 -2.24 1.79
C LYS A 471 -57.13 -3.28 1.16
N PHE A 472 -58.30 -3.50 1.77
CA PHE A 472 -59.40 -4.26 1.19
C PHE A 472 -60.66 -3.39 1.25
N ALA A 473 -61.29 -3.17 0.08
CA ALA A 473 -62.52 -2.39 -0.05
C ALA A 473 -62.49 -1.06 0.74
N GLU A 474 -61.53 -0.19 0.39
CA GLU A 474 -61.29 1.15 0.98
C GLU A 474 -60.94 1.18 2.49
N THR A 475 -60.94 0.04 3.17
CA THR A 475 -60.51 -0.10 4.57
C THR A 475 -59.08 -0.63 4.64
N THR A 476 -58.22 0.03 5.43
CA THR A 476 -56.89 -0.46 5.77
C THR A 476 -57.04 -1.64 6.74
N THR A 477 -56.74 -2.86 6.28
CA THR A 477 -56.90 -4.10 7.04
C THR A 477 -55.62 -4.52 7.78
N GLY A 478 -54.48 -3.89 7.50
CA GLY A 478 -53.25 -4.10 8.24
C GLY A 478 -52.13 -3.13 7.83
N LYS A 479 -51.28 -2.78 8.80
CA LYS A 479 -50.03 -2.04 8.57
C LYS A 479 -48.86 -2.96 8.93
N ALA A 480 -48.00 -3.24 7.98
CA ALA A 480 -46.73 -3.92 8.20
C ALA A 480 -45.61 -2.90 8.01
N SER A 481 -44.75 -2.73 9.01
CA SER A 481 -43.56 -1.88 8.93
C SER A 481 -42.33 -2.75 9.13
N SER A 482 -41.38 -2.67 8.19
CA SER A 482 -40.08 -3.31 8.31
C SER A 482 -39.00 -2.23 8.28
N LYS A 483 -38.17 -2.19 9.33
CA LYS A 483 -36.97 -1.34 9.39
C LYS A 483 -35.76 -2.21 9.10
N LYS A 484 -34.93 -1.77 8.17
CA LYS A 484 -33.64 -2.39 7.83
C LYS A 484 -32.54 -1.37 8.05
N VAL A 485 -31.53 -1.72 8.83
CA VAL A 485 -30.33 -0.91 9.05
C VAL A 485 -29.14 -1.65 8.44
N ILE A 486 -28.37 -0.93 7.62
CA ILE A 486 -27.14 -1.42 7.00
C ILE A 486 -26.01 -0.51 7.45
N ASP A 487 -25.00 -1.07 8.11
CA ASP A 487 -23.79 -0.37 8.51
C ASP A 487 -22.61 -0.96 7.74
N THR A 488 -21.87 -0.13 7.02
CA THR A 488 -20.66 -0.52 6.29
C THR A 488 -19.44 0.09 6.97
N LEU A 489 -18.47 -0.73 7.36
CA LEU A 489 -17.22 -0.33 7.99
C LEU A 489 -16.04 -0.63 7.07
N VAL A 490 -15.10 0.31 7.01
CA VAL A 490 -13.78 0.09 6.40
C VAL A 490 -12.76 -0.03 7.52
N LEU A 491 -12.12 -1.18 7.60
CA LEU A 491 -11.11 -1.52 8.60
C LEU A 491 -9.75 -1.66 7.93
N VAL A 492 -8.71 -1.15 8.57
CA VAL A 492 -7.32 -1.36 8.15
C VAL A 492 -6.54 -1.98 9.30
N THR A 493 -5.70 -2.96 9.03
CA THR A 493 -4.82 -3.58 10.03
C THR A 493 -3.40 -3.63 9.44
N PRO A 494 -2.48 -2.78 9.89
CA PRO A 494 -1.09 -2.83 9.46
C PRO A 494 -0.39 -4.01 10.13
N ARG A 495 0.40 -4.76 9.35
CA ARG A 495 1.23 -5.88 9.82
C ARG A 495 2.68 -5.65 9.40
N ARG A 496 3.61 -6.15 10.20
CA ARG A 496 5.00 -6.28 9.79
C ARG A 496 5.12 -7.39 8.75
N GLU A 497 5.91 -7.16 7.72
CA GLU A 497 6.38 -8.24 6.89
C GLU A 497 7.36 -9.08 7.70
N MET A 498 7.07 -10.39 7.84
CA MET A 498 8.03 -11.31 8.43
C MET A 498 9.06 -11.63 7.35
N VAL A 499 10.27 -11.07 7.49
CA VAL A 499 11.43 -11.52 6.73
C VAL A 499 11.76 -12.92 7.26
N THR A 500 11.30 -13.96 6.56
CA THR A 500 11.84 -15.31 6.74
C THR A 500 13.24 -15.31 6.15
N HIS A 501 14.25 -15.27 7.01
CA HIS A 501 15.65 -15.49 6.65
C HIS A 501 15.90 -16.97 6.31
#